data_AF-Q2KJW5-F1
#
_entry.id   AF-Q2KJW5-F1
#
_cell.length_a   1.000
_cell.length_b   1.000
_cell.length_c   1.000
_cell.angle_alpha   90.00
_cell.angle_beta   90.00
_cell.angle_gamma   90.00
#
_symmetry.space_group_name_H-M   'P 1'
#
loop_
_entity.id
_entity.type
_entity.pdbx_description
1 polymer ?
#
loop_
_entity_poly.entity_id
_entity_poly.type
_entity_poly.pdbx_seq_one_letter_code
_entity_poly.pdbx_strand_id
1 'polypeptide(L)'
;AEAVAKVDAKKRDPTKKPLLVKYGLNHITGLVEKKAAQLVVIAHDVDPVELVLWLPALCRKMDIPYCIVKSKARLGALVHLKTATAVAITGAKNEDKPQFAKLLESIRANYNEKHAEIRRSWGGGVLGQKS
;
A
#
# COMPACT_ATOMS: atom_id res chain seq x y z
N ALA A 1 -26.61 18.78 -3.56
CA ALA A 1 -27.09 18.92 -4.96
C ALA A 1 -27.34 17.56 -5.65
N GLU A 2 -26.55 16.49 -5.44
CA GLU A 2 -26.77 15.17 -6.09
C GLU A 2 -27.92 14.31 -5.53
N ALA A 3 -28.56 14.71 -4.43
CA ALA A 3 -29.65 13.93 -3.83
C ALA A 3 -31.01 14.16 -4.51
N VAL A 4 -31.18 15.24 -5.28
CA VAL A 4 -32.48 15.60 -5.90
C VAL A 4 -32.62 15.03 -7.32
N ALA A 5 -31.54 14.58 -7.95
CA ALA A 5 -31.54 14.05 -9.32
C ALA A 5 -31.80 12.52 -9.40
N LYS A 6 -32.47 11.91 -8.41
CA LYS A 6 -32.60 10.44 -8.30
C LYS A 6 -34.00 9.88 -8.58
N VAL A 7 -34.93 10.66 -9.12
CA VAL A 7 -36.30 10.17 -9.41
C VAL A 7 -36.59 9.82 -10.86
N ASP A 8 -35.70 10.10 -11.83
CA ASP A 8 -35.96 9.75 -13.23
C ASP A 8 -34.74 9.15 -13.95
N ALA A 9 -35.04 8.26 -14.90
CA ALA A 9 -34.19 7.63 -15.92
C ALA A 9 -33.49 6.28 -15.59
N LYS A 10 -34.21 5.22 -15.97
CA LYS A 10 -33.76 4.09 -16.80
C LYS A 10 -32.36 4.27 -17.43
N LYS A 11 -31.49 3.27 -17.23
CA LYS A 11 -30.12 3.11 -17.78
C LYS A 11 -29.10 4.18 -17.32
N ARG A 12 -28.54 3.99 -16.14
CA ARG A 12 -27.19 4.51 -15.85
C ARG A 12 -26.20 3.65 -16.63
N ASP A 13 -25.53 4.23 -17.62
CA ASP A 13 -24.27 3.66 -18.13
C ASP A 13 -23.36 3.33 -16.93
N PRO A 14 -22.60 2.21 -16.95
CA PRO A 14 -21.70 1.90 -15.86
C PRO A 14 -20.62 2.99 -15.82
N THR A 15 -20.85 3.99 -14.97
CA THR A 15 -19.90 5.06 -14.71
C THR A 15 -18.59 4.40 -14.29
N LYS A 16 -17.52 4.66 -15.06
CA LYS A 16 -16.20 4.07 -14.82
C LYS A 16 -15.83 4.27 -13.35
N LYS A 17 -15.66 3.15 -12.64
CA LYS A 17 -15.40 3.17 -11.20
C LYS A 17 -14.18 4.07 -10.94
N PRO A 18 -14.29 5.07 -10.04
CA PRO A 18 -13.19 5.98 -9.80
C PRO A 18 -11.97 5.22 -9.28
N LEU A 19 -10.80 5.61 -9.78
CA LEU A 19 -9.51 5.14 -9.28
C LEU A 19 -9.30 5.74 -7.90
N LEU A 20 -9.32 4.87 -6.90
CA LEU A 20 -9.21 5.23 -5.49
C LEU A 20 -8.17 4.34 -4.84
N VAL A 21 -7.41 4.96 -3.95
CA VAL A 21 -6.49 4.27 -3.06
C VAL A 21 -7.26 3.29 -2.18
N LYS A 22 -6.75 2.06 -2.06
CA LYS A 22 -7.38 1.00 -1.28
C LYS A 22 -6.72 0.94 0.09
N TYR A 23 -7.53 0.83 1.12
CA TYR A 23 -7.09 0.72 2.50
C TYR A 23 -7.81 -0.44 3.19
N GLY A 24 -7.28 -0.81 4.36
CA GLY A 24 -7.80 -1.91 5.16
C GLY A 24 -7.07 -3.22 4.85
N LEU A 25 -6.61 -3.88 5.91
CA LEU A 25 -5.71 -5.03 5.81
C LEU A 25 -6.35 -6.18 5.01
N ASN A 26 -7.57 -6.59 5.35
CA ASN A 26 -8.31 -7.66 4.66
C ASN A 26 -8.58 -7.36 3.18
N HIS A 27 -8.74 -6.09 2.82
CA HIS A 27 -8.97 -5.71 1.44
C HIS A 27 -7.66 -5.74 0.65
N ILE A 28 -6.58 -5.20 1.22
CA ILE A 28 -5.25 -5.20 0.61
C ILE A 28 -4.80 -6.62 0.33
N THR A 29 -5.04 -7.54 1.25
CA THR A 29 -4.57 -8.93 1.13
C THR A 29 -5.25 -9.64 -0.01
N GLY A 30 -6.58 -9.51 -0.13
CA GLY A 30 -7.32 -10.03 -1.28
C GLY A 30 -6.90 -9.40 -2.60
N LEU A 31 -6.45 -8.14 -2.62
CA LEU A 31 -5.92 -7.48 -3.84
C LEU A 31 -4.53 -7.99 -4.22
N VAL A 32 -3.68 -8.24 -3.22
CA VAL A 32 -2.32 -8.78 -3.42
C VAL A 32 -2.41 -10.23 -3.92
N GLU A 33 -3.26 -11.05 -3.32
CA GLU A 33 -3.50 -12.43 -3.76
C GLU A 33 -4.07 -12.53 -5.18
N LYS A 34 -4.93 -11.58 -5.57
CA LYS A 34 -5.47 -11.51 -6.93
C LYS A 34 -4.53 -10.84 -7.93
N LYS A 35 -3.32 -10.43 -7.51
CA LYS A 35 -2.37 -9.62 -8.30
C LYS A 35 -3.00 -8.36 -8.91
N ALA A 36 -4.00 -7.79 -8.25
CA ALA A 36 -4.69 -6.58 -8.68
C ALA A 36 -4.06 -5.30 -8.13
N ALA A 37 -3.16 -5.42 -7.14
CA ALA A 37 -2.38 -4.32 -6.60
C ALA A 37 -1.09 -4.10 -7.41
N GLN A 38 -0.79 -2.85 -7.71
CA GLN A 38 0.46 -2.43 -8.37
C GLN A 38 1.54 -2.00 -7.36
N LEU A 39 1.13 -1.45 -6.21
CA LEU A 39 2.02 -1.06 -5.13
C LEU A 39 1.34 -1.28 -3.77
N VAL A 40 2.09 -1.75 -2.79
CA VAL A 40 1.67 -1.83 -1.39
C VAL A 40 2.57 -0.99 -0.51
N VAL A 41 1.97 -0.14 0.31
CA VAL A 41 2.65 0.75 1.27
C VAL A 41 2.29 0.31 2.68
N ILE A 42 3.30 0.01 3.49
CA ILE A 42 3.16 -0.55 4.83
C ILE A 42 3.69 0.47 5.84
N ALA A 43 2.96 0.72 6.92
CA ALA A 43 3.46 1.57 8.00
C ALA A 43 4.44 0.79 8.90
N HIS A 44 5.48 1.48 9.39
CA HIS A 44 6.49 0.89 10.28
C HIS A 44 6.09 0.84 11.77
N ASP A 45 5.15 1.69 12.18
CA ASP A 45 4.73 1.97 13.56
C ASP A 45 3.38 1.33 13.88
N VAL A 46 3.13 0.18 13.25
CA VAL A 46 1.92 -0.62 13.51
C VAL A 46 2.13 -1.38 14.82
N ASP A 47 1.12 -1.28 15.67
CA ASP A 47 1.05 -1.94 16.97
C ASP A 47 -0.35 -2.56 17.06
N PRO A 48 -0.48 -3.90 17.15
CA PRO A 48 0.58 -4.92 17.21
C PRO A 48 1.23 -5.22 15.84
N VAL A 49 2.54 -5.52 15.83
CA VAL A 49 3.35 -5.67 14.60
C VAL A 49 2.99 -6.92 13.79
N GLU A 50 2.42 -7.93 14.43
CA GLU A 50 1.98 -9.20 13.87
C GLU A 50 0.98 -9.00 12.72
N LEU A 51 0.22 -7.90 12.76
CA LEU A 51 -0.73 -7.54 11.70
C LEU A 51 -0.05 -7.38 10.34
N VAL A 52 1.16 -6.81 10.30
CA VAL A 52 1.86 -6.48 9.06
C VAL A 52 3.12 -7.32 8.82
N LEU A 53 3.54 -8.12 9.80
CA LEU A 53 4.79 -8.92 9.73
C LEU A 53 4.89 -9.81 8.49
N TRP A 54 3.78 -10.44 8.10
CA TRP A 54 3.71 -11.38 6.97
C TRP A 54 3.48 -10.69 5.62
N LEU A 55 3.07 -9.42 5.62
CA LEU A 55 2.66 -8.71 4.40
C LEU A 55 3.81 -8.50 3.40
N PRO A 56 5.04 -8.15 3.82
CA PRO A 56 6.20 -8.11 2.92
C PRO A 56 6.48 -9.46 2.24
N ALA A 57 6.33 -10.57 2.98
CA ALA A 57 6.53 -11.91 2.44
C ALA A 57 5.46 -12.27 1.41
N LEU A 58 4.20 -11.88 1.65
CA LEU A 58 3.11 -12.06 0.70
C LEU A 58 3.33 -11.25 -0.59
N CYS A 59 3.66 -9.96 -0.47
CA CYS A 59 3.91 -9.09 -1.62
C CYS A 59 5.04 -9.64 -2.48
N ARG A 60 6.12 -10.15 -1.87
CA ARG A 60 7.21 -10.82 -2.57
C ARG A 60 6.74 -12.08 -3.31
N LYS A 61 5.99 -12.96 -2.66
CA LYS A 61 5.52 -14.22 -3.28
C LYS A 61 4.66 -13.94 -4.52
N MET A 62 3.90 -12.85 -4.50
CA MET A 62 3.03 -12.43 -5.59
C MET A 62 3.70 -11.49 -6.60
N ASP A 63 4.99 -11.18 -6.40
CA ASP A 63 5.82 -10.25 -7.19
C ASP A 63 5.30 -8.81 -7.29
N ILE A 64 4.68 -8.32 -6.21
CA ILE A 64 4.18 -6.95 -6.11
C ILE A 64 5.22 -6.08 -5.39
N PRO A 65 5.58 -4.90 -5.93
CA PRO A 65 6.42 -3.92 -5.24
C PRO A 65 5.80 -3.50 -3.90
N TYR A 66 6.60 -3.48 -2.84
CA TYR A 66 6.17 -2.98 -1.53
C TYR A 66 7.18 -1.98 -0.95
N CYS A 67 6.70 -1.07 -0.12
CA CYS A 67 7.55 -0.16 0.64
C CYS A 67 7.09 -0.03 2.09
N ILE A 68 8.05 0.26 2.98
CA ILE A 68 7.81 0.53 4.40
C ILE A 68 8.00 2.02 4.65
N VAL A 69 7.01 2.67 5.29
CA VAL A 69 6.96 4.12 5.49
C VAL A 69 6.83 4.44 6.97
N LYS A 70 7.46 5.56 7.37
CA LYS A 70 7.62 6.01 8.76
C LYS A 70 6.35 6.40 9.54
N SER A 71 5.13 6.31 9.02
CA SER A 71 3.97 6.71 9.85
C SER A 71 2.65 6.17 9.36
N LYS A 72 1.94 5.44 10.23
CA LYS A 72 0.55 5.03 10.04
C LYS A 72 -0.43 6.20 10.08
N ALA A 73 -0.09 7.28 10.79
CA ALA A 73 -0.89 8.50 10.84
C ALA A 73 -0.85 9.23 9.49
N ARG A 74 0.32 9.28 8.83
CA ARG A 74 0.45 9.86 7.48
C ARG A 74 -0.34 9.05 6.43
N LEU A 75 -0.30 7.73 6.52
CA LEU A 75 -1.14 6.87 5.67
C LEU A 75 -2.63 7.07 5.97
N GLY A 76 -3.00 7.26 7.23
CA GLY A 76 -4.37 7.61 7.63
C GLY A 76 -4.84 8.91 6.99
N ALA A 77 -4.04 9.97 7.07
CA ALA A 77 -4.35 11.27 6.49
C ALA A 77 -4.61 11.21 4.98
N LEU A 78 -3.89 10.35 4.25
CA LEU A 78 -4.09 10.11 2.81
C LEU A 78 -5.49 9.58 2.49
N VAL A 79 -6.06 8.76 3.37
CA VAL A 79 -7.37 8.11 3.18
C VAL A 79 -8.47 8.71 4.07
N HIS A 80 -8.21 9.89 4.64
CA HIS A 80 -9.13 10.59 5.56
C HIS A 80 -9.51 9.78 6.81
N LEU A 81 -8.57 8.98 7.33
CA LEU A 81 -8.67 8.25 8.58
C LEU A 81 -7.64 8.76 9.60
N LYS A 82 -7.85 8.48 10.88
CA LYS A 82 -6.86 8.80 11.92
C LYS A 82 -5.57 7.99 11.72
N THR A 83 -5.69 6.73 11.33
CA THR A 83 -4.56 5.82 11.08
C THR A 83 -4.90 4.83 9.97
N ALA A 84 -3.88 4.38 9.23
CA ALA A 84 -3.98 3.25 8.31
C ALA A 84 -2.70 2.40 8.42
N THR A 85 -2.85 1.09 8.58
CA THR A 85 -1.72 0.15 8.74
C THR A 85 -1.00 -0.13 7.43
N ALA A 86 -1.77 -0.27 6.36
CA ALA A 86 -1.27 -0.44 5.01
C ALA A 86 -2.24 0.20 4.01
N VAL A 87 -1.71 0.50 2.83
CA VAL A 87 -2.41 1.11 1.71
C VAL A 87 -1.98 0.42 0.41
N ALA A 88 -2.91 0.17 -0.51
CA ALA A 88 -2.61 -0.39 -1.82
C ALA A 88 -3.09 0.52 -2.95
N ILE A 89 -2.30 0.59 -4.01
CA ILE A 89 -2.62 1.29 -5.25
C ILE A 89 -2.88 0.23 -6.32
N THR A 90 -4.09 0.23 -6.89
CA THR A 90 -4.49 -0.74 -7.94
C THR A 90 -4.30 -0.19 -9.36
N GLY A 91 -4.17 1.12 -9.51
CA GLY A 91 -4.00 1.77 -10.81
C GLY A 91 -3.75 3.26 -10.66
N ALA A 92 -3.08 3.83 -11.65
CA ALA A 92 -2.85 5.27 -11.79
C ALA A 92 -3.63 5.81 -13.01
N LYS A 93 -3.95 7.11 -12.98
CA LYS A 93 -4.46 7.82 -14.16
C LYS A 93 -3.36 7.85 -15.23
N ASN A 94 -3.74 7.98 -16.50
CA ASN A 94 -2.78 7.99 -17.61
C ASN A 94 -1.71 9.08 -17.47
N GLU A 95 -2.09 10.24 -16.93
CA GLU A 95 -1.21 11.39 -16.70
C GLU A 95 -0.07 11.08 -15.71
N ASP A 96 -0.35 10.26 -14.69
CA ASP A 96 0.58 9.96 -13.58
C ASP A 96 1.39 8.67 -13.80
N LYS A 97 1.10 7.92 -14.87
CA LYS A 97 1.79 6.66 -15.17
C LYS A 97 3.32 6.76 -15.25
N PRO A 98 3.93 7.77 -15.90
CA PRO A 98 5.39 7.82 -16.01
C PRO A 98 6.06 8.09 -14.65
N GLN A 99 5.50 8.98 -13.84
CA GLN A 99 5.99 9.25 -12.48
C GLN A 99 5.80 8.01 -11.59
N PHE A 100 4.66 7.33 -11.73
CA PHE A 100 4.37 6.12 -10.96
C PHE A 100 5.32 4.97 -11.33
N ALA A 101 5.64 4.78 -12.62
CA ALA A 101 6.59 3.76 -13.06
C ALA A 101 7.99 3.99 -12.45
N LYS A 102 8.48 5.23 -12.46
CA LYS A 102 9.76 5.59 -11.83
C LYS A 102 9.78 5.30 -10.32
N LEU A 103 8.66 5.56 -9.64
CA LEU A 103 8.50 5.25 -8.23
C LEU A 103 8.53 3.73 -7.98
N LEU A 104 7.83 2.94 -8.80
CA LEU A 104 7.81 1.48 -8.69
C LEU A 104 9.20 0.88 -8.85
N GLU A 105 9.98 1.34 -9.83
CA GLU A 105 11.36 0.91 -10.06
C GLU A 105 12.25 1.19 -8.84
N SER A 106 12.18 2.43 -8.33
CA SER A 106 12.93 2.85 -7.15
C SER A 106 12.57 2.03 -5.89
N ILE A 107 11.29 1.70 -5.73
CA ILE A 107 10.81 0.89 -4.59
C ILE A 107 11.26 -0.57 -4.72
N ARG A 108 11.12 -1.14 -5.92
CA ARG A 108 11.46 -2.54 -6.19
C ARG A 108 12.94 -2.81 -5.94
N ALA A 109 13.82 -1.91 -6.39
CA ALA A 109 15.26 -1.98 -6.14
C ALA A 109 15.64 -1.90 -4.66
N ASN A 110 14.84 -1.19 -3.85
CA ASN A 110 15.13 -1.01 -2.41
C ASN A 110 14.57 -2.11 -1.51
N TYR A 111 13.46 -2.75 -1.90
CA TYR A 111 12.78 -3.72 -1.02
C TYR A 111 12.74 -5.13 -1.61
N ASN A 112 12.16 -5.30 -2.80
CA ASN A 112 11.94 -6.62 -3.39
C ASN A 112 13.26 -7.32 -3.75
N GLU A 113 14.20 -6.58 -4.35
CA GLU A 113 15.50 -7.12 -4.78
C GLU A 113 16.44 -7.36 -3.60
N LYS A 114 16.47 -6.42 -2.64
CA LYS A 114 17.28 -6.52 -1.42
C LYS A 114 16.71 -7.44 -0.35
N HIS A 115 15.59 -8.10 -0.59
CA HIS A 115 14.93 -8.90 0.45
C HIS A 115 15.84 -10.00 1.03
N ALA A 116 16.75 -10.58 0.22
CA ALA A 116 17.60 -11.69 0.64
C ALA A 116 18.62 -11.23 1.69
N GLU A 117 19.14 -10.02 1.49
CA GLU A 117 19.98 -9.31 2.45
C GLU A 117 19.19 -8.93 3.69
N ILE A 118 18.03 -8.29 3.53
CA ILE A 118 17.16 -7.87 4.64
C ILE A 118 16.78 -9.04 5.55
N ARG A 119 16.49 -10.23 4.98
CA ARG A 119 16.16 -11.42 5.77
C ARG A 119 17.34 -11.96 6.59
N ARG A 120 18.56 -11.81 6.08
CA ARG A 120 19.78 -12.32 6.73
C ARG A 120 20.37 -11.33 7.71
N SER A 121 20.11 -10.04 7.50
CA SER A 121 20.55 -8.96 8.38
C SER A 121 19.70 -8.92 9.65
N TRP A 122 20.31 -9.25 10.78
CA TRP A 122 19.71 -9.04 12.09
C TRP A 122 19.96 -7.61 12.55
N GLY A 123 18.91 -6.91 12.97
CA GLY A 123 19.02 -5.58 13.57
C GLY A 123 19.31 -5.63 15.06
N GLY A 124 19.48 -4.45 15.67
CA GLY A 124 19.77 -4.31 17.09
C GLY A 124 21.27 -4.38 17.40
N GLY A 125 21.63 -4.75 18.63
CA GLY A 125 23.03 -4.88 19.05
C GLY A 125 23.81 -3.55 19.15
N VAL A 126 23.11 -2.42 19.17
CA VAL A 126 23.74 -1.10 19.34
C VAL A 126 23.95 -0.84 20.83
N LEU A 127 25.21 -0.76 21.25
CA LEU A 127 25.59 -0.38 22.62
C LEU A 127 25.16 1.06 22.90
N GLY A 128 24.75 1.33 24.14
CA GLY A 128 24.44 2.68 24.58
C GLY A 128 25.71 3.53 24.59
N GLN A 129 25.57 4.85 24.46
CA GLN A 129 26.72 5.77 24.44
C GLN A 129 27.61 5.70 25.69
N LYS A 130 27.11 5.14 26.80
CA LYS A 130 27.83 5.00 28.07
C LYS A 130 28.40 3.59 28.31
N SER A 131 28.05 2.62 27.47
CA SER A 131 28.37 1.20 27.65
C SER A 131 29.63 0.80 26.90
#